data_AF-A0A951X1C9-F1
#
_entry.id   AF-A0A951X1C9-F1
#
_cell.length_a   1.000
_cell.length_b   1.000
_cell.length_c   1.000
_cell.angle_alpha   90.00
_cell.angle_beta   90.00
_cell.angle_gamma   90.00
#
_symmetry.space_group_name_H-M   'P 1'
#
loop_
_entity.id
_entity.type
_entity.pdbx_description
1 polymer ?
#
loop_
_entity_poly.entity_id
_entity_poly.type
_entity_poly.pdbx_seq_one_letter_code
_entity_poly.pdbx_strand_id
1 'polypeptide(L)'
;MSEQRPEDNPLDEYASQASKKLDNLAADVSNSSVSQVVSGQVSVRDSFVRSVHSSATLLKDVAVGTVHTASLEAQSSTAGVVLANSVRADRLDAAAVAAREIESQEIRTGLLFAVQVKGPVHSALSPLAAFAMGAGFAIVLTLLRLVPTVWRRSQAANSGPRSAGQD
;
A
#
# COMPACT_ATOMS: atom_id res chain seq x y z
N MET A 1 -11.37 58.04 17.91
CA MET A 1 -10.78 56.73 18.19
C MET A 1 -11.94 55.79 18.47
N SER A 2 -12.28 54.95 17.51
CA SER A 2 -13.46 54.09 17.55
C SER A 2 -12.98 52.66 17.76
N GLU A 3 -13.18 52.13 18.97
CA GLU A 3 -12.93 50.73 19.30
C GLU A 3 -13.95 49.85 18.57
N GLN A 4 -13.52 49.27 17.44
CA GLN A 4 -14.21 48.18 16.77
C GLN A 4 -14.04 46.93 17.63
N ARG A 5 -15.11 46.54 18.33
CA ARG A 5 -15.21 45.26 19.03
C ARG A 5 -15.03 44.12 18.01
N PRO A 6 -14.34 43.02 18.37
CA PRO A 6 -14.12 41.91 17.46
C PRO A 6 -15.47 41.43 16.95
N GLU A 7 -15.64 41.55 15.63
CA GLU A 7 -16.88 41.28 14.92
C GLU A 7 -17.33 39.84 15.15
N ASP A 8 -18.59 39.71 15.51
CA ASP A 8 -19.34 38.46 15.57
C ASP A 8 -19.46 37.93 14.13
N ASN A 9 -18.44 37.19 13.68
CA ASN A 9 -18.33 36.75 12.30
C ASN A 9 -19.37 35.63 12.07
N PRO A 10 -20.38 35.83 11.21
CA PRO A 10 -21.42 34.82 10.98
C PRO A 10 -20.85 33.50 10.45
N LEU A 11 -19.64 33.53 9.86
CA LEU A 11 -18.93 32.33 9.43
C LEU A 11 -18.46 31.45 10.59
N ASP A 12 -18.17 32.01 11.77
CA ASP A 12 -17.77 31.23 12.95
C ASP A 12 -18.92 30.38 13.48
N GLU A 13 -20.17 30.87 13.41
CA GLU A 13 -21.33 30.10 13.79
C GLU A 13 -21.65 28.97 12.79
N TYR A 14 -21.54 29.24 11.49
CA TYR A 14 -21.68 28.20 10.46
C TYR A 14 -20.56 27.16 10.54
N ALA A 15 -19.31 27.57 10.76
CA ALA A 15 -18.18 26.67 10.95
C ALA A 15 -18.34 25.83 12.22
N SER A 16 -18.82 26.43 13.31
CA SER A 16 -19.07 25.73 14.58
C SER A 16 -20.22 24.72 14.47
N GLN A 17 -21.31 25.06 13.77
CA GLN A 17 -22.42 24.13 13.53
C GLN A 17 -22.05 23.01 12.56
N ALA A 18 -21.28 23.31 11.51
CA ALA A 18 -20.76 22.31 10.60
C ALA A 18 -19.80 21.35 11.34
N SER A 19 -18.88 21.90 12.15
CA SER A 19 -17.95 21.11 12.97
C SER A 19 -18.69 20.21 13.96
N LYS A 20 -19.71 20.71 14.65
CA LYS A 20 -20.57 19.89 15.54
C LYS A 20 -21.30 18.78 14.80
N LYS A 21 -21.71 18.98 13.55
CA LYS A 21 -22.35 17.92 12.74
C LYS A 21 -21.34 16.87 12.28
N LEU A 22 -20.10 17.24 11.99
CA LEU A 22 -19.03 16.29 11.67
C LEU A 22 -18.57 15.49 12.90
N ASP A 23 -18.49 16.12 14.07
CA ASP A 23 -18.16 15.44 15.34
C ASP A 23 -19.17 14.34 15.68
N ASN A 24 -20.45 14.56 15.41
CA ASN A 24 -21.50 13.56 15.62
C ASN A 24 -21.45 12.37 14.61
N LEU A 25 -20.60 12.45 13.59
CA LEU A 25 -20.33 11.37 12.61
C LEU A 25 -18.94 10.74 12.82
N ALA A 26 -18.19 11.22 13.81
CA ALA A 26 -16.89 10.68 14.18
C ALA A 26 -17.05 9.75 15.38
N ALA A 27 -16.54 8.52 15.28
CA ALA A 27 -16.41 7.64 16.42
C ALA A 27 -15.00 7.76 16.98
N ASP A 28 -14.88 8.28 18.21
CA ASP A 28 -13.64 8.26 18.98
C ASP A 28 -13.62 7.01 19.87
N VAL A 29 -12.59 6.18 19.70
CA VAL A 29 -12.34 5.02 20.53
C VAL A 29 -10.98 5.18 21.17
N SER A 30 -10.97 5.38 22.49
CA SER A 30 -9.76 5.55 23.28
C SER A 30 -9.74 4.60 24.47
N ASN A 31 -8.56 4.02 24.75
CA ASN A 31 -8.29 3.12 25.88
C ASN A 31 -9.32 1.99 26.08
N SER A 32 -9.82 1.42 24.97
CA SER A 32 -10.95 0.49 24.97
C SER A 32 -10.71 -0.71 24.03
N SER A 33 -11.34 -1.84 24.35
CA SER A 33 -11.38 -3.01 23.46
C SER A 33 -12.74 -3.08 22.78
N VAL A 34 -12.79 -2.80 21.48
CA VAL A 34 -14.05 -2.73 20.73
C VAL A 34 -14.09 -3.84 19.69
N SER A 35 -15.20 -4.59 19.65
CA SER A 35 -15.35 -5.67 18.67
C SER A 35 -15.56 -5.12 17.26
N GLN A 36 -16.34 -4.05 17.11
CA GLN A 36 -16.65 -3.48 15.81
C GLN A 36 -16.92 -1.99 15.92
N VAL A 37 -16.31 -1.21 15.03
CA VAL A 37 -16.56 0.24 14.89
C VAL A 37 -17.06 0.49 13.47
N VAL A 38 -18.24 1.08 13.35
CA VAL A 38 -18.81 1.50 12.06
C VAL A 38 -19.17 2.98 12.18
N SER A 39 -18.48 3.82 11.42
CA SER A 39 -18.73 5.26 11.42
C SER A 39 -18.26 5.92 10.14
N GLY A 40 -18.74 7.14 9.83
CA GLY A 40 -18.24 7.89 8.69
C GLY A 40 -16.76 8.21 8.83
N GLN A 41 -16.36 8.67 10.02
CA GLN A 41 -14.97 8.88 10.40
C GLN A 41 -14.68 8.16 11.72
N VAL A 42 -13.50 7.59 11.85
CA VAL A 42 -13.08 6.86 13.05
C VAL A 42 -11.71 7.34 13.46
N SER A 43 -11.57 7.77 14.72
CA SER A 43 -10.28 8.02 15.34
C SER A 43 -10.11 7.02 16.48
N VAL A 44 -9.11 6.15 16.35
CA VAL A 44 -8.79 5.18 17.40
C VAL A 44 -7.41 5.49 17.95
N ARG A 45 -7.30 5.49 19.28
CA ARG A 45 -6.03 5.73 19.96
C ARG A 45 -5.83 4.77 21.14
N ASP A 46 -4.61 4.27 21.29
CA ASP A 46 -4.20 3.44 22.44
C ASP A 46 -5.20 2.30 22.72
N SER A 47 -5.62 1.57 21.69
CA SER A 47 -6.76 0.65 21.76
C SER A 47 -6.58 -0.60 20.91
N PHE A 48 -7.45 -1.59 21.12
CA PHE A 48 -7.56 -2.77 20.27
C PHE A 48 -8.96 -2.83 19.64
N VAL A 49 -9.00 -2.99 18.31
CA VAL A 49 -10.26 -3.11 17.58
C VAL A 49 -10.25 -4.34 16.69
N ARG A 50 -11.28 -5.18 16.76
CA ARG A 50 -11.32 -6.36 15.87
C ARG A 50 -11.63 -5.99 14.42
N SER A 51 -12.62 -5.14 14.19
CA SER A 51 -12.94 -4.66 12.83
C SER A 51 -13.35 -3.19 12.80
N VAL A 52 -12.76 -2.43 11.86
CA VAL A 52 -13.12 -1.02 11.59
C VAL A 52 -13.68 -0.92 10.18
N HIS A 53 -14.84 -0.29 10.06
CA HIS A 53 -15.44 0.07 8.78
C HIS A 53 -15.79 1.56 8.76
N SER A 54 -15.14 2.32 7.89
CA SER A 54 -15.38 3.76 7.81
C SER A 54 -15.03 4.36 6.45
N SER A 55 -15.37 5.62 6.21
CA SER A 55 -14.87 6.33 5.02
C SER A 55 -13.46 6.90 5.26
N ALA A 56 -13.18 7.35 6.49
CA ALA A 56 -11.85 7.77 6.92
C ALA A 56 -11.51 7.19 8.30
N THR A 57 -10.32 6.62 8.43
CA THR A 57 -9.82 6.07 9.69
C THR A 57 -8.49 6.71 10.05
N LEU A 58 -8.36 7.20 11.28
CA LEU A 58 -7.12 7.57 11.91
C LEU A 58 -6.80 6.55 13.02
N LEU A 59 -5.66 5.90 12.92
CA LEU A 59 -5.16 4.96 13.92
C LEU A 59 -3.87 5.49 14.51
N LYS A 60 -3.81 5.57 15.84
CA LYS A 60 -2.59 5.98 16.56
C LYS A 60 -2.30 5.04 17.72
N ASP A 61 -1.20 4.29 17.63
CA ASP A 61 -0.81 3.31 18.65
C ASP A 61 -1.92 2.26 18.89
N VAL A 62 -2.51 1.76 17.79
CA VAL A 62 -3.66 0.83 17.80
C VAL A 62 -3.29 -0.50 17.18
N ALA A 63 -3.85 -1.58 17.74
CA ALA A 63 -3.86 -2.88 17.10
C ALA A 63 -5.26 -3.20 16.54
N VAL A 64 -5.37 -3.37 15.22
CA VAL A 64 -6.63 -3.67 14.53
C VAL A 64 -6.60 -5.03 13.85
N GLY A 65 -7.66 -5.83 13.97
CA GLY A 65 -7.77 -7.09 13.23
C GLY A 65 -7.95 -6.85 11.73
N THR A 66 -9.04 -6.19 11.34
CA THR A 66 -9.36 -5.86 9.95
C THR A 66 -9.79 -4.41 9.80
N VAL A 67 -9.22 -3.71 8.83
CA VAL A 67 -9.57 -2.33 8.48
C VAL A 67 -10.14 -2.30 7.08
N HIS A 68 -11.34 -1.75 6.92
CA HIS A 68 -11.91 -1.42 5.62
C HIS A 68 -12.27 0.06 5.60
N THR A 69 -11.55 0.84 4.79
CA THR A 69 -11.78 2.28 4.72
C THR A 69 -11.47 2.88 3.36
N ALA A 70 -12.07 4.02 3.00
CA ALA A 70 -11.64 4.69 1.77
C ALA A 70 -10.26 5.33 1.96
N SER A 71 -10.04 5.99 3.10
CA SER A 71 -8.75 6.56 3.49
C SER A 71 -8.32 6.09 4.87
N LEU A 72 -7.08 5.60 4.98
CA LEU A 72 -6.46 5.20 6.24
C LEU A 72 -5.26 6.09 6.54
N GLU A 73 -5.21 6.65 7.74
CA GLU A 73 -4.03 7.29 8.30
C GLU A 73 -3.59 6.53 9.55
N ALA A 74 -2.35 6.03 9.55
CA ALA A 74 -1.83 5.17 10.60
C ALA A 74 -0.48 5.67 11.14
N GLN A 75 -0.42 5.85 12.46
CA GLN A 75 0.78 6.27 13.17
C GLN A 75 1.12 5.20 14.22
N SER A 76 2.27 4.52 14.05
CA SER A 76 2.73 3.45 14.95
C SER A 76 1.67 2.39 15.26
N SER A 77 0.98 1.88 14.24
CA SER A 77 -0.16 0.98 14.42
C SER A 77 0.10 -0.40 13.82
N THR A 78 -0.58 -1.43 14.34
CA THR A 78 -0.54 -2.79 13.81
C THR A 78 -1.91 -3.16 13.27
N ALA A 79 -1.97 -3.76 12.09
CA ALA A 79 -3.19 -4.27 11.48
C ALA A 79 -3.04 -5.74 11.08
N GLY A 80 -4.10 -6.53 11.14
CA GLY A 80 -4.09 -7.85 10.50
C GLY A 80 -4.21 -7.68 8.98
N VAL A 81 -5.39 -7.25 8.53
CA VAL A 81 -5.71 -7.03 7.13
C VAL A 81 -6.19 -5.60 6.91
N VAL A 82 -5.61 -4.90 5.94
CA VAL A 82 -5.99 -3.55 5.55
C VAL A 82 -6.50 -3.54 4.12
N LEU A 83 -7.73 -3.08 3.94
CA LEU A 83 -8.35 -2.81 2.64
C LEU A 83 -8.66 -1.32 2.59
N ALA A 84 -7.93 -0.58 1.77
CA ALA A 84 -8.20 0.85 1.61
C ALA A 84 -8.05 1.36 0.19
N ASN A 85 -8.60 2.53 -0.12
CA ASN A 85 -8.35 3.15 -1.42
C ASN A 85 -7.01 3.92 -1.37
N SER A 86 -6.82 4.70 -0.31
CA SER A 86 -5.58 5.41 0.02
C SER A 86 -5.11 5.05 1.43
N VAL A 87 -3.81 4.79 1.59
CA VAL A 87 -3.18 4.55 2.90
C VAL A 87 -2.05 5.55 3.09
N ARG A 88 -2.09 6.31 4.19
CA ARG A 88 -0.98 7.12 4.68
C ARG A 88 -0.46 6.53 5.98
N ALA A 89 0.81 6.14 6.03
CA ALA A 89 1.35 5.54 7.24
C ALA A 89 2.77 6.04 7.57
N ASP A 90 2.97 6.49 8.80
CA ASP A 90 4.33 6.71 9.31
C ASP A 90 4.99 5.36 9.63
N ARG A 91 4.30 4.56 10.46
CA ARG A 91 4.66 3.18 10.79
C ARG A 91 3.41 2.32 10.86
N LEU A 92 3.34 1.32 10.00
CA LEU A 92 2.23 0.35 9.97
C LEU A 92 2.78 -1.08 9.77
N ASP A 93 2.54 -1.93 10.75
CA ASP A 93 2.82 -3.36 10.68
C ASP A 93 1.54 -4.10 10.29
N ALA A 94 1.51 -4.72 9.11
CA ALA A 94 0.34 -5.41 8.61
C ALA A 94 0.64 -6.84 8.15
N ALA A 95 -0.29 -7.78 8.32
CA ALA A 95 -0.10 -9.09 7.68
C ALA A 95 -0.36 -8.99 6.18
N ALA A 96 -1.44 -8.29 5.79
CA ALA A 96 -1.79 -8.02 4.41
C ALA A 96 -2.35 -6.61 4.22
N VAL A 97 -1.94 -5.94 3.15
CA VAL A 97 -2.42 -4.60 2.77
C VAL A 97 -2.83 -4.63 1.30
N ALA A 98 -4.07 -4.22 1.01
CA ALA A 98 -4.53 -3.93 -0.34
C ALA A 98 -4.98 -2.47 -0.43
N ALA A 99 -4.29 -1.68 -1.25
CA ALA A 99 -4.66 -0.30 -1.51
C ALA A 99 -4.39 0.18 -2.92
N ARG A 100 -5.09 1.21 -3.40
CA ARG A 100 -4.78 1.79 -4.72
C ARG A 100 -3.59 2.73 -4.63
N GLU A 101 -3.58 3.61 -3.64
CA GLU A 101 -2.49 4.54 -3.37
C GLU A 101 -1.94 4.34 -1.96
N ILE A 102 -0.63 4.29 -1.84
CA ILE A 102 0.05 4.18 -0.55
C ILE A 102 1.12 5.26 -0.45
N GLU A 103 1.02 6.10 0.57
CA GLU A 103 2.04 7.06 0.97
C GLU A 103 2.60 6.64 2.32
N SER A 104 3.90 6.36 2.40
CA SER A 104 4.45 5.80 3.62
C SER A 104 5.90 6.18 3.87
N GLN A 105 6.23 6.38 5.15
CA GLN A 105 7.62 6.37 5.62
C GLN A 105 8.10 4.95 5.96
N GLU A 106 7.27 4.13 6.61
CA GLU A 106 7.64 2.74 6.92
C GLU A 106 6.39 1.82 7.03
N ILE A 107 6.10 1.05 5.99
CA ILE A 107 5.13 -0.07 6.06
C ILE A 107 5.90 -1.38 6.02
N ARG A 108 5.65 -2.22 7.03
CA ARG A 108 6.09 -3.61 7.06
C ARG A 108 4.87 -4.48 6.84
N THR A 109 4.85 -5.16 5.70
CA THR A 109 3.78 -6.12 5.42
C THR A 109 4.30 -7.41 4.83
N GLY A 110 3.64 -8.51 5.20
CA GLY A 110 3.87 -9.81 4.58
C GLY A 110 3.44 -9.81 3.12
N LEU A 111 2.24 -9.27 2.85
CA LEU A 111 1.64 -9.19 1.52
C LEU A 111 1.19 -7.76 1.21
N LEU A 112 1.64 -7.22 0.07
CA LEU A 112 1.27 -5.88 -0.40
C LEU A 112 0.65 -5.94 -1.80
N PHE A 113 -0.59 -5.51 -1.91
CA PHE A 113 -1.29 -5.29 -3.18
C PHE A 113 -1.53 -3.79 -3.36
N ALA A 114 -0.62 -3.12 -4.08
CA ALA A 114 -0.69 -1.69 -4.32
C ALA A 114 -0.52 -1.33 -5.79
N VAL A 115 -1.36 -0.42 -6.30
CA VAL A 115 -1.26 0.07 -7.69
C VAL A 115 -0.23 1.19 -7.80
N GLN A 116 -0.23 2.12 -6.85
CA GLN A 116 0.67 3.26 -6.82
C GLN A 116 1.24 3.43 -5.41
N VAL A 117 2.57 3.46 -5.30
CA VAL A 117 3.26 3.61 -4.02
C VAL A 117 4.22 4.79 -4.08
N LYS A 118 4.08 5.70 -3.12
CA LYS A 118 4.93 6.89 -2.94
C LYS A 118 5.60 6.79 -1.57
N GLY A 119 6.87 6.38 -1.56
CA GLY A 119 7.68 6.28 -0.35
C GLY A 119 8.35 4.91 -0.17
N PRO A 120 9.27 4.78 0.81
CA PRO A 120 10.01 3.56 1.08
C PRO A 120 9.16 2.49 1.79
N VAL A 121 8.49 1.65 1.01
CA VAL A 121 7.77 0.45 1.50
C VAL A 121 8.71 -0.76 1.59
N HIS A 122 8.82 -1.36 2.78
CA HIS A 122 9.58 -2.58 2.99
C HIS A 122 8.62 -3.77 2.97
N SER A 123 8.33 -4.27 1.76
CA SER A 123 7.47 -5.44 1.54
C SER A 123 8.30 -6.66 1.15
N ALA A 124 8.00 -7.82 1.75
CA ALA A 124 8.67 -9.08 1.42
C ALA A 124 8.42 -9.54 -0.03
N LEU A 125 7.26 -9.18 -0.60
CA LEU A 125 6.92 -9.32 -2.01
C LEU A 125 6.28 -8.00 -2.48
N SER A 126 7.00 -7.21 -3.26
CA SER A 126 6.41 -6.05 -3.96
C SER A 126 5.91 -6.46 -5.35
N PRO A 127 4.87 -5.83 -5.92
CA PRO A 127 4.45 -6.07 -7.30
C PRO A 127 5.57 -5.83 -8.31
N LEU A 128 6.46 -4.88 -8.04
CA LEU A 128 7.68 -4.66 -8.81
C LEU A 128 8.65 -5.85 -8.69
N ALA A 129 8.82 -6.42 -7.49
CA ALA A 129 9.62 -7.63 -7.30
C ALA A 129 8.96 -8.84 -7.97
N ALA A 130 7.64 -8.97 -7.93
CA ALA A 130 6.91 -10.00 -8.66
C ALA A 130 7.06 -9.84 -10.18
N PHE A 131 7.03 -8.59 -10.69
CA PHE A 131 7.33 -8.29 -12.10
C PHE A 131 8.79 -8.55 -12.45
N ALA A 132 9.75 -8.19 -11.59
CA ALA A 132 11.16 -8.43 -11.80
C ALA A 132 11.50 -9.92 -11.76
N MET A 133 10.86 -10.69 -10.87
CA MET A 133 10.95 -12.15 -10.83
C MET A 133 10.32 -12.76 -12.10
N GLY A 134 9.15 -12.29 -12.52
CA GLY A 134 8.50 -12.72 -13.77
C GLY A 134 9.33 -12.42 -15.02
N ALA A 135 9.88 -11.20 -15.11
CA ALA A 135 10.75 -10.77 -16.20
C ALA A 135 12.07 -11.56 -16.22
N GLY A 136 12.70 -11.76 -15.05
CA GLY A 136 13.92 -12.56 -14.93
C GLY A 136 13.69 -14.01 -15.36
N PHE A 137 12.58 -14.62 -14.93
CA PHE A 137 12.21 -15.98 -15.33
C PHE A 137 11.94 -16.09 -16.84
N ALA A 138 11.26 -15.11 -17.44
CA ALA A 138 11.02 -15.07 -18.88
C ALA A 138 12.32 -14.95 -19.70
N ILE A 139 13.28 -14.13 -19.24
CA ILE A 139 14.60 -13.99 -19.87
C ILE A 139 15.38 -15.31 -19.81
N VAL A 140 15.40 -15.98 -18.65
CA VAL A 140 16.09 -17.27 -18.48
C VAL A 140 15.51 -18.33 -19.42
N LEU A 141 14.17 -18.45 -19.51
CA LEU A 141 13.53 -19.38 -20.43
C LEU A 141 13.81 -19.06 -21.91
N THR A 142 13.87 -17.77 -22.25
CA THR A 142 14.16 -17.32 -23.62
C THR A 142 15.60 -17.67 -24.01
N LEU A 143 16.56 -17.43 -23.12
CA LEU A 143 17.96 -17.81 -23.33
C LEU A 143 18.12 -19.32 -23.44
N LEU A 144 17.47 -20.11 -22.57
CA LEU A 144 17.52 -21.57 -22.62
C LEU A 144 16.98 -22.14 -23.96
N ARG A 145 15.98 -21.47 -24.56
CA ARG A 145 15.47 -21.82 -25.88
C ARG A 145 16.36 -21.40 -27.05
N LEU A 146 17.27 -20.45 -26.87
CA LEU A 146 18.22 -19.98 -27.89
C LEU A 146 19.52 -20.81 -27.95
N VAL A 147 19.86 -21.53 -26.87
CA VAL A 147 21.02 -22.43 -26.81
C VAL A 147 21.00 -23.51 -27.91
N PRO A 148 19.90 -24.25 -28.16
CA PRO A 148 19.90 -25.30 -29.20
C PRO A 148 19.94 -24.75 -30.64
N THR A 149 19.56 -23.49 -30.88
CA THR A 149 19.58 -22.87 -32.20
C THR A 149 20.97 -22.44 -32.64
N VAL A 150 21.84 -22.04 -31.71
CA VAL A 150 23.23 -21.67 -32.02
C VAL A 150 24.09 -22.90 -32.33
N TRP A 151 23.89 -24.01 -31.62
CA TRP A 151 24.66 -25.25 -31.84
C TRP A 151 24.38 -25.92 -33.20
N ARG A 152 23.19 -25.75 -33.78
CA ARG A 152 22.86 -26.29 -35.11
C ARG A 152 23.55 -25.55 -36.27
N ARG A 153 24.02 -24.32 -36.07
CA ARG A 153 24.72 -23.55 -37.13
C ARG A 153 26.22 -23.90 -37.23
N SER A 154 26.83 -24.43 -36.17
CA SER A 154 28.27 -24.75 -36.17
C SER A 154 28.62 -26.09 -36.83
N GLN A 155 27.66 -26.98 -37.12
CA GLN A 155 27.92 -28.25 -37.81
C GLN A 155 27.91 -28.15 -39.34
N ALA A 156 27.41 -27.06 -39.93
CA ALA A 156 27.37 -26.88 -41.39
C ALA A 156 28.65 -26.27 -42.00
N ALA A 157 29.60 -25.81 -41.18
CA ALA A 157 30.80 -25.11 -41.64
C ALA A 157 32.10 -25.94 -41.62
N ASN A 158 32.05 -27.21 -41.18
CA ASN A 158 33.22 -28.09 -41.08
C ASN A 158 33.19 -29.29 -42.04
N SER A 159 32.76 -29.06 -43.29
CA SER A 159 33.05 -29.95 -44.41
C SER A 159 34.03 -29.22 -45.33
N GLY A 160 35.31 -29.22 -44.94
CA GLY A 160 36.39 -28.64 -45.73
C GLY A 160 36.54 -29.33 -47.09
N PRO A 161 36.91 -28.60 -48.17
CA PRO A 161 37.29 -29.23 -49.42
C PRO A 161 38.63 -29.95 -49.21
N ARG A 162 38.58 -31.28 -49.16
CA ARG A 162 39.79 -32.10 -49.31
C ARG A 162 40.37 -31.86 -50.69
N SER A 163 41.59 -31.36 -50.69
CA SER A 163 42.55 -31.41 -51.79
C SER A 163 42.48 -32.75 -52.54
N ALA A 164 42.12 -32.71 -53.81
CA ALA A 164 42.39 -33.78 -54.76
C ALA A 164 43.48 -33.26 -55.72
N GLY A 165 44.73 -33.54 -55.35
CA GLY A 165 45.82 -33.70 -56.30
C GLY A 165 46.16 -35.19 -56.37
N GLN A 166 46.25 -35.70 -57.60
CA GLN A 166 46.57 -37.06 -58.11
C GLN A 166 45.51 -37.38 -59.18
N ASP A 167 45.80 -37.58 -60.46
CA ASP A 167 47.04 -37.88 -61.18
C ASP A 167 47.02 -37.24 -62.60
#